data_AF-A0A7W0XCN3-F1
#
_entry.id   AF-A0A7W0XCN3-F1
#
_cell.length_a   1.000
_cell.length_b   1.000
_cell.length_c   1.000
_cell.angle_alpha   90.00
_cell.angle_beta   90.00
_cell.angle_gamma   90.00
#
_symmetry.space_group_name_H-M   'P 1'
#
loop_
_entity.id
_entity.type
_entity.pdbx_description
1 polymer ?
#
loop_
_entity_poly.entity_id
_entity_poly.type
_entity_poly.pdbx_seq_one_letter_code
_entity_poly.pdbx_strand_id
1 'polypeptide(L)'
;MGSAGDGHGVTPYNGVRPGRAPRQARRDEVIRMTVNGHSSQLKITTPEVKRVRASGPILILAVLFVAGAFLTWYFTWFGRDLSDADISQYLVDEKHPRRVQHALLQVQHRLERGDPTAKQWYPQIVGLAGHPETEFRLTAAWLMGFDSKATDLHHALLKLVRDPEPIVRRNAALALVRFADPSGRTELVAMLSPYVVIATEEGGVASTLTEGAPLARGTLLARIKRPDDKLVEVRSPLPGKLERIVAPSGSEVVPGAAIMTINSDEDSLWEALRGLALIGEPQDVPAIEPYASGSVASSDRIKQQAALTIKAIQSRAKQN
;
A
#
# COMPACT_ATOMS: atom_id res chain seq x y z
N MET A 1 54.34 -27.64 18.23
CA MET A 1 55.14 -27.20 17.06
C MET A 1 54.15 -26.64 16.03
N GLY A 2 54.34 -25.53 15.32
CA GLY A 2 55.55 -24.71 15.05
C GLY A 2 56.15 -25.10 13.68
N SER A 3 56.59 -24.20 12.79
CA SER A 3 56.61 -22.71 12.80
C SER A 3 56.85 -22.15 11.36
N ALA A 4 56.80 -20.82 11.17
CA ALA A 4 57.05 -20.05 9.90
C ALA A 4 56.03 -20.33 8.75
N GLY A 5 55.87 -19.48 7.71
CA GLY A 5 56.49 -18.21 7.28
C GLY A 5 56.76 -18.21 5.76
N ASP A 6 56.96 -17.14 4.97
CA ASP A 6 56.83 -15.66 5.09
C ASP A 6 56.96 -15.06 3.64
N GLY A 7 56.73 -13.80 3.27
CA GLY A 7 56.24 -12.61 3.98
C GLY A 7 56.55 -11.28 3.22
N HIS A 8 55.59 -10.70 2.48
CA HIS A 8 55.75 -9.43 1.71
C HIS A 8 54.45 -8.58 1.75
N GLY A 9 54.45 -7.24 1.91
CA GLY A 9 55.51 -6.32 2.36
C GLY A 9 55.27 -4.84 1.98
N VAL A 10 55.63 -3.90 2.89
CA VAL A 10 56.08 -2.50 2.60
C VAL A 10 55.04 -1.48 2.04
N THR A 11 54.82 -0.23 2.51
CA THR A 11 55.15 0.58 3.74
C THR A 11 54.16 1.79 3.82
N PRO A 12 54.05 2.52 4.96
CA PRO A 12 53.06 3.61 5.17
C PRO A 12 53.60 5.04 4.94
N TYR A 13 52.74 6.07 5.08
CA TYR A 13 53.16 7.42 5.49
C TYR A 13 52.09 8.20 6.28
N ASN A 14 52.53 9.06 7.22
CA ASN A 14 51.72 10.08 7.90
C ASN A 14 51.43 11.26 6.94
N GLY A 15 50.45 12.17 7.11
CA GLY A 15 49.60 12.51 8.26
C GLY A 15 49.87 13.95 8.74
N VAL A 16 48.84 14.79 8.91
CA VAL A 16 48.89 16.13 9.58
C VAL A 16 47.46 16.62 9.90
N ARG A 17 47.30 17.62 10.80
CA ARG A 17 46.03 18.07 11.42
C ARG A 17 45.54 19.47 10.93
N PRO A 18 44.30 19.91 11.28
CA PRO A 18 43.60 20.98 10.55
C PRO A 18 43.85 22.42 11.05
N GLY A 19 43.53 23.41 10.19
CA GLY A 19 43.47 24.84 10.51
C GLY A 19 42.04 25.41 10.54
N ARG A 20 41.84 26.57 11.20
CA ARG A 20 40.56 27.28 11.33
C ARG A 20 40.45 28.51 10.40
N ALA A 21 39.20 28.94 10.20
CA ALA A 21 38.72 30.11 9.45
C ALA A 21 39.43 31.46 9.73
N PRO A 22 39.18 32.47 8.87
CA PRO A 22 38.34 33.59 9.34
C PRO A 22 37.19 33.98 8.37
N ARG A 23 36.54 35.12 8.63
CA ARG A 23 35.25 35.57 8.03
C ARG A 23 35.32 37.07 7.65
N GLN A 24 34.42 37.52 6.76
CA GLN A 24 33.98 38.91 6.48
C GLN A 24 34.75 39.80 5.46
N ALA A 25 33.93 40.70 4.86
CA ALA A 25 34.24 42.06 4.38
C ALA A 25 34.71 42.31 2.92
N ARG A 26 33.72 42.32 2.00
CA ARG A 26 33.36 43.45 1.09
C ARG A 26 34.47 44.43 0.68
N ARG A 27 34.73 44.54 -0.64
CA ARG A 27 34.90 45.84 -1.33
C ARG A 27 34.68 45.80 -2.85
N ASP A 28 33.71 46.60 -3.27
CA ASP A 28 33.53 47.33 -4.53
C ASP A 28 34.61 47.14 -5.63
N GLU A 29 34.26 46.46 -6.73
CA GLU A 29 35.03 46.46 -7.97
C GLU A 29 34.34 47.31 -9.04
N VAL A 30 34.97 48.43 -9.41
CA VAL A 30 34.44 49.38 -10.40
C VAL A 30 35.05 49.06 -11.77
N ILE A 31 34.32 48.30 -12.59
CA ILE A 31 34.72 47.99 -13.97
C ILE A 31 34.73 49.29 -14.80
N ARG A 32 35.93 49.84 -15.02
CA ARG A 32 36.18 50.90 -16.00
C ARG A 32 36.63 50.26 -17.31
N MET A 33 35.72 50.21 -18.29
CA MET A 33 36.12 50.19 -19.71
C MET A 33 35.76 51.54 -20.33
N THR A 34 36.77 52.19 -20.92
CA THR A 34 36.64 53.41 -21.73
C THR A 34 36.57 53.05 -23.22
N VAL A 35 36.33 54.05 -24.07
CA VAL A 35 36.29 53.96 -25.56
C VAL A 35 35.03 53.23 -26.06
N ASN A 36 34.04 53.86 -26.70
CA ASN A 36 34.05 55.03 -27.59
C ASN A 36 32.97 56.08 -27.26
N GLY A 37 33.13 57.29 -27.80
CA GLY A 37 32.25 58.43 -27.51
C GLY A 37 31.00 58.53 -28.39
N HIS A 38 29.83 58.70 -27.74
CA HIS A 38 28.69 59.51 -28.19
C HIS A 38 27.93 59.96 -26.93
N SER A 39 28.05 61.24 -26.55
CA SER A 39 27.64 61.72 -25.22
C SER A 39 26.17 62.17 -25.16
N SER A 40 25.24 61.22 -25.26
CA SER A 40 23.82 61.45 -24.97
C SER A 40 23.52 61.24 -23.47
N GLN A 41 23.48 62.32 -22.69
CA GLN A 41 23.04 62.25 -21.29
C GLN A 41 21.53 62.04 -21.17
N LEU A 42 21.08 60.81 -21.39
CA LEU A 42 19.75 60.36 -20.99
C LEU A 42 19.66 60.37 -19.47
N LYS A 43 19.04 61.41 -18.91
CA LYS A 43 18.56 61.41 -17.52
C LYS A 43 17.45 60.38 -17.38
N ILE A 44 17.83 59.14 -17.12
CA ILE A 44 16.90 58.09 -16.69
C ILE A 44 16.47 58.44 -15.26
N THR A 45 15.36 59.18 -15.15
CA THR A 45 14.72 59.46 -13.87
C THR A 45 14.09 58.16 -13.36
N THR A 46 14.84 57.39 -12.56
CA THR A 46 14.33 56.15 -11.96
C THR A 46 13.05 56.46 -11.19
N PRO A 47 11.90 55.85 -11.56
CA PRO A 47 10.64 56.14 -10.88
C PRO A 47 10.75 55.69 -9.42
N GLU A 48 10.35 56.56 -8.49
CA GLU A 48 10.34 56.23 -7.07
C GLU A 48 9.37 55.06 -6.83
N VAL A 49 9.90 53.87 -6.58
CA VAL A 49 9.11 52.69 -6.24
C VAL A 49 8.54 52.90 -4.83
N LYS A 50 7.38 53.57 -4.76
CA LYS A 50 6.58 53.72 -3.55
C LYS A 50 6.26 52.35 -3.01
N ARG A 51 7.03 51.93 -2.00
CA ARG A 51 6.75 50.73 -1.20
C ARG A 51 5.44 50.96 -0.46
N VAL A 52 4.33 50.52 -1.05
CA VAL A 52 3.03 50.47 -0.39
C VAL A 52 3.21 49.62 0.86
N ARG A 53 3.25 50.27 2.02
CA ARG A 53 3.23 49.58 3.31
C ARG A 53 1.88 48.88 3.38
N ALA A 54 1.88 47.54 3.33
CA ALA A 54 0.68 46.75 3.55
C ALA A 54 0.04 47.21 4.87
N SER A 55 -1.22 47.62 4.82
CA SER A 55 -1.92 48.06 6.03
C SER A 55 -2.06 46.87 6.98
N GLY A 56 -2.01 47.14 8.29
CA GLY A 56 -2.09 46.09 9.33
C GLY A 56 -3.20 45.06 9.09
N PRO A 57 -4.43 45.45 8.72
CA PRO A 57 -5.50 44.51 8.39
C PRO A 57 -5.19 43.56 7.22
N ILE A 58 -4.52 44.02 6.16
CA ILE A 58 -4.13 43.16 5.02
C ILE A 58 -3.08 42.14 5.46
N LEU A 59 -2.12 42.55 6.30
CA LEU A 59 -1.08 41.67 6.80
C LEU A 59 -1.66 40.63 7.80
N ILE A 60 -2.61 41.03 8.65
CA ILE A 60 -3.37 40.12 9.51
C ILE A 60 -4.18 39.11 8.67
N LEU A 61 -4.90 39.57 7.63
CA LEU A 61 -5.67 38.70 6.74
C LEU A 61 -4.77 37.69 6.01
N ALA A 62 -3.59 38.11 5.54
CA ALA A 62 -2.62 37.22 4.92
C ALA A 62 -2.07 36.17 5.91
N VAL A 63 -1.77 36.58 7.16
CA VAL A 63 -1.35 35.65 8.22
C VAL A 63 -2.46 34.66 8.57
N LEU A 64 -3.71 35.10 8.68
CA LEU A 64 -4.87 34.23 8.92
C LEU A 64 -5.11 33.24 7.76
N PHE A 65 -4.92 33.67 6.51
CA PHE A 65 -5.03 32.79 5.34
C PHE A 65 -3.93 31.71 5.33
N VAL A 66 -2.67 32.10 5.57
CA VAL A 66 -1.54 31.16 5.67
C VAL A 66 -1.72 30.21 6.86
N ALA A 67 -2.16 30.72 8.02
CA ALA A 67 -2.44 29.90 9.19
C ALA A 67 -3.61 28.93 8.95
N GLY A 68 -4.70 29.37 8.31
CA GLY A 68 -5.83 28.52 7.96
C GLY A 68 -5.47 27.40 6.99
N ALA A 69 -4.68 27.72 5.96
CA ALA A 69 -4.15 26.73 5.02
C ALA A 69 -3.20 25.74 5.71
N PHE A 70 -2.27 26.23 6.54
CA PHE A 70 -1.35 25.40 7.31
C PHE A 70 -2.08 24.48 8.31
N LEU A 71 -3.04 25.01 9.07
CA LEU A 71 -3.86 24.21 10.01
C LEU A 71 -4.68 23.16 9.27
N THR A 72 -5.28 23.50 8.11
CA THR A 72 -6.04 22.55 7.29
C THR A 72 -5.13 21.41 6.81
N TRP A 73 -3.92 21.72 6.34
CA TRP A 73 -2.93 20.71 5.98
C TRP A 73 -2.51 19.88 7.19
N TYR A 74 -2.12 20.53 8.31
CA TYR A 74 -1.65 19.89 9.54
C TYR A 74 -2.69 18.94 10.16
N PHE A 75 -3.97 19.28 10.13
CA PHE A 75 -5.06 18.43 10.62
C PHE A 75 -5.54 17.36 9.62
N THR A 76 -5.11 17.40 8.35
CA THR A 76 -5.41 16.37 7.35
C THR A 76 -4.21 15.50 6.95
N TRP A 77 -3.03 15.80 7.49
CA TRP A 77 -1.78 15.09 7.24
C TRP A 77 -1.58 13.90 8.18
N PHE A 78 -1.49 12.69 7.61
CA PHE A 78 -1.31 11.43 8.35
C PHE A 78 0.06 11.26 9.05
N GLY A 79 1.01 12.19 8.83
CA GLY A 79 2.32 12.18 9.48
C GLY A 79 2.41 12.94 10.80
N ARG A 80 1.27 13.26 11.45
CA ARG A 80 1.26 13.70 12.86
C ARG A 80 1.15 12.47 13.76
N ASP A 81 2.10 12.28 14.66
CA ASP A 81 2.02 11.26 15.70
C ASP A 81 0.78 11.45 16.58
N LEU A 82 0.10 10.34 16.89
CA LEU A 82 -1.09 10.32 17.73
C LEU A 82 -0.73 9.87 19.15
N SER A 83 -1.20 10.62 20.15
CA SER A 83 -1.11 10.20 21.56
C SER A 83 -1.94 8.94 21.80
N ASP A 84 -1.67 8.21 22.87
CA ASP A 84 -2.45 7.02 23.23
C ASP A 84 -3.95 7.36 23.44
N ALA A 85 -4.27 8.58 23.87
CA ALA A 85 -5.63 9.09 23.96
C ALA A 85 -6.21 9.42 22.58
N ASP A 86 -5.44 10.06 21.67
CA ASP A 86 -5.85 10.33 20.29
C ASP A 86 -6.21 9.01 19.57
N ILE A 87 -5.33 7.99 19.67
CA ILE A 87 -5.55 6.66 19.05
C ILE A 87 -6.82 6.02 19.63
N SER A 88 -6.95 6.00 20.96
CA SER A 88 -8.12 5.41 21.63
C SER A 88 -9.43 6.10 21.24
N GLN A 89 -9.42 7.42 21.07
CA GLN A 89 -10.57 8.19 20.59
C GLN A 89 -10.86 7.94 19.11
N TYR A 90 -9.82 7.91 18.27
CA TYR A 90 -9.96 7.83 16.81
C TYR A 90 -10.41 6.44 16.34
N LEU A 91 -10.02 5.36 17.03
CA LEU A 91 -10.46 3.99 16.71
C LEU A 91 -11.97 3.76 16.90
N VAL A 92 -12.64 4.59 17.71
CA VAL A 92 -14.10 4.53 17.94
C VAL A 92 -14.86 5.66 17.25
N ASP A 93 -14.18 6.52 16.48
CA ASP A 93 -14.78 7.63 15.73
C ASP A 93 -15.21 7.19 14.33
N GLU A 94 -16.08 6.17 14.26
CA GLU A 94 -16.59 5.55 13.04
C GLU A 94 -17.22 6.55 12.05
N LYS A 95 -17.74 7.67 12.58
CA LYS A 95 -18.29 8.80 11.79
C LYS A 95 -17.24 9.53 10.96
N HIS A 96 -15.96 9.33 11.25
CA HIS A 96 -14.84 9.95 10.54
C HIS A 96 -13.82 8.89 10.10
N PRO A 97 -14.09 8.10 9.04
CA PRO A 97 -13.24 6.97 8.62
C PRO A 97 -11.74 7.26 8.48
N ARG A 98 -11.36 8.50 8.11
CA ARG A 98 -9.95 8.93 8.06
C ARG A 98 -9.26 8.95 9.43
N ARG A 99 -9.99 9.20 10.53
CA ARG A 99 -9.45 9.13 11.90
C ARG A 99 -9.17 7.68 12.29
N VAL A 100 -10.14 6.78 12.06
CA VAL A 100 -9.97 5.34 12.25
C VAL A 100 -8.75 4.83 11.47
N GLN A 101 -8.65 5.18 10.18
CA GLN A 101 -7.49 4.84 9.33
C GLN A 101 -6.16 5.40 9.86
N HIS A 102 -6.12 6.66 10.32
CA HIS A 102 -4.90 7.25 10.91
C HIS A 102 -4.47 6.50 12.18
N ALA A 103 -5.42 6.18 13.05
CA ALA A 103 -5.15 5.43 14.27
C ALA A 103 -4.66 4.00 13.98
N LEU A 104 -5.25 3.30 13.00
CA LEU A 104 -4.79 1.98 12.57
C LEU A 104 -3.33 2.02 12.04
N LEU A 105 -2.97 3.03 11.22
CA LEU A 105 -1.58 3.21 10.75
C LEU A 105 -0.61 3.48 11.92
N GLN A 106 -1.03 4.24 12.93
CA GLN A 106 -0.22 4.52 14.12
C GLN A 106 -0.06 3.28 15.02
N VAL A 107 -1.09 2.45 15.15
CA VAL A 107 -1.01 1.17 15.88
C VAL A 107 -0.17 0.13 15.13
N GLN A 108 -0.31 0.02 13.81
CA GLN A 108 0.58 -0.78 12.96
C GLN A 108 2.05 -0.42 13.22
N HIS A 109 2.38 0.87 13.19
CA HIS A 109 3.78 1.29 13.34
C HIS A 109 4.35 1.05 14.75
N ARG A 110 3.50 1.04 15.79
CA ARG A 110 3.87 0.58 17.13
C ARG A 110 4.11 -0.93 17.16
N LEU A 111 3.24 -1.72 16.54
CA LEU A 111 3.38 -3.18 16.43
C LEU A 111 4.65 -3.59 15.64
N GLU A 112 4.98 -2.89 14.55
CA GLU A 112 6.22 -3.06 13.78
C GLU A 112 7.48 -2.86 14.63
N ARG A 113 7.45 -1.91 15.57
CA ARG A 113 8.54 -1.63 16.51
C ARG A 113 8.57 -2.61 17.70
N GLY A 114 7.58 -3.51 17.82
CA GLY A 114 7.43 -4.41 18.97
C GLY A 114 6.97 -3.71 20.26
N ASP A 115 6.33 -2.54 20.16
CA ASP A 115 5.85 -1.75 21.29
C ASP A 115 4.70 -2.48 22.05
N PRO A 116 4.90 -2.89 23.32
CA PRO A 116 3.90 -3.61 24.08
C PRO A 116 2.67 -2.76 24.44
N THR A 117 2.74 -1.42 24.37
CA THR A 117 1.58 -0.54 24.61
C THR A 117 0.50 -0.72 23.53
N ALA A 118 0.88 -1.19 22.34
CA ALA A 118 -0.06 -1.43 21.24
C ALA A 118 -1.19 -2.43 21.58
N LYS A 119 -0.97 -3.29 22.59
CA LYS A 119 -1.93 -4.30 23.05
C LYS A 119 -3.20 -3.72 23.67
N GLN A 120 -3.15 -2.47 24.14
CA GLN A 120 -4.32 -1.79 24.71
C GLN A 120 -5.44 -1.55 23.68
N TRP A 121 -5.14 -1.61 22.37
CA TRP A 121 -6.09 -1.40 21.28
C TRP A 121 -6.62 -2.68 20.62
N TYR A 122 -6.25 -3.86 21.12
CA TYR A 122 -6.71 -5.13 20.57
C TYR A 122 -8.25 -5.29 20.59
N PRO A 123 -8.99 -4.87 21.66
CA PRO A 123 -10.45 -4.89 21.64
C PRO A 123 -11.06 -4.06 20.51
N GLN A 124 -10.48 -2.89 20.21
CA GLN A 124 -10.94 -1.99 19.15
C GLN A 124 -10.62 -2.55 17.76
N ILE A 125 -9.45 -3.16 17.55
CA ILE A 125 -9.10 -3.84 16.29
C ILE A 125 -10.06 -5.02 16.03
N VAL A 126 -10.37 -5.81 17.06
CA VAL A 126 -11.34 -6.91 16.99
C VAL A 126 -12.78 -6.40 16.75
N GLY A 127 -13.13 -5.23 17.30
CA GLY A 127 -14.39 -4.54 16.98
C GLY A 127 -14.48 -4.12 15.51
N LEU A 128 -13.42 -3.50 14.98
CA LEU A 128 -13.32 -3.06 13.58
C LEU A 128 -13.32 -4.23 12.59
N ALA A 129 -12.88 -5.43 13.00
CA ALA A 129 -13.06 -6.67 12.24
C ALA A 129 -14.54 -7.10 12.11
N GLY A 130 -15.45 -6.61 12.96
CA GLY A 130 -16.90 -6.84 12.84
C GLY A 130 -17.69 -5.75 12.11
N HIS A 131 -17.03 -4.67 11.67
CA HIS A 131 -17.70 -3.45 11.21
C HIS A 131 -18.22 -3.56 9.75
N PRO A 132 -19.39 -2.97 9.41
CA PRO A 132 -19.97 -3.06 8.06
C PRO A 132 -19.09 -2.48 6.94
N GLU A 133 -18.31 -1.43 7.22
CA GLU A 133 -17.31 -0.89 6.28
C GLU A 133 -16.19 -1.89 6.01
N THR A 134 -16.05 -2.29 4.74
CA THR A 134 -15.08 -3.29 4.28
C THR A 134 -13.64 -2.83 4.46
N GLU A 135 -13.36 -1.54 4.32
CA GLU A 135 -12.01 -0.99 4.53
C GLU A 135 -11.51 -1.16 5.97
N PHE A 136 -12.41 -1.15 6.96
CA PHE A 136 -12.04 -1.36 8.36
C PHE A 136 -11.72 -2.83 8.63
N ARG A 137 -12.54 -3.77 8.15
CA ARG A 137 -12.27 -5.21 8.26
C ARG A 137 -10.98 -5.61 7.54
N LEU A 138 -10.75 -5.04 6.35
CA LEU A 138 -9.56 -5.26 5.54
C LEU A 138 -8.26 -4.83 6.25
N THR A 139 -8.30 -3.66 6.89
CA THR A 139 -7.15 -3.09 7.61
C THR A 139 -6.94 -3.82 8.94
N ALA A 140 -8.02 -4.15 9.67
CA ALA A 140 -7.97 -4.94 10.90
C ALA A 140 -7.36 -6.33 10.66
N ALA A 141 -7.77 -7.04 9.60
CA ALA A 141 -7.19 -8.33 9.22
C ALA A 141 -5.65 -8.28 9.11
N TRP A 142 -5.12 -7.24 8.47
CA TRP A 142 -3.69 -7.06 8.30
C TRP A 142 -2.96 -6.73 9.61
N LEU A 143 -3.48 -5.80 10.41
CA LEU A 143 -2.91 -5.46 11.73
C LEU A 143 -2.86 -6.67 12.67
N MET A 144 -3.87 -7.53 12.63
CA MET A 144 -3.94 -8.73 13.47
C MET A 144 -2.82 -9.74 13.16
N GLY A 145 -2.18 -9.67 11.99
CA GLY A 145 -1.01 -10.46 11.66
C GLY A 145 0.31 -10.00 12.31
N PHE A 146 0.36 -8.90 13.06
CA PHE A 146 1.62 -8.42 13.65
C PHE A 146 1.96 -9.03 15.04
N ASP A 147 0.98 -9.50 15.81
CA ASP A 147 1.23 -10.33 16.99
C ASP A 147 0.58 -11.71 16.84
N SER A 148 1.36 -12.66 16.30
CA SER A 148 0.93 -14.03 16.11
C SER A 148 0.81 -14.88 17.38
N LYS A 149 0.87 -14.25 18.57
CA LYS A 149 0.62 -14.90 19.87
C LYS A 149 -0.68 -14.42 20.52
N ALA A 150 -1.39 -13.46 19.93
CA ALA A 150 -2.63 -12.90 20.49
C ALA A 150 -3.86 -13.72 20.05
N THR A 151 -4.39 -14.54 20.98
CA THR A 151 -5.53 -15.45 20.74
C THR A 151 -6.79 -14.75 20.24
N ASP A 152 -7.05 -13.53 20.70
CA ASP A 152 -8.29 -12.82 20.35
C ASP A 152 -8.23 -12.26 18.93
N LEU A 153 -7.02 -11.90 18.47
CA LEU A 153 -6.75 -11.51 17.09
C LEU A 153 -6.84 -12.72 16.16
N HIS A 154 -6.30 -13.87 16.59
CA HIS A 154 -6.44 -15.15 15.90
C HIS A 154 -7.92 -15.58 15.72
N HIS A 155 -8.71 -15.53 16.80
CA HIS A 155 -10.15 -15.83 16.76
C HIS A 155 -10.95 -14.85 15.88
N ALA A 156 -10.51 -13.61 15.72
CA ALA A 156 -11.12 -12.66 14.79
C ALA A 156 -10.72 -12.96 13.33
N LEU A 157 -9.45 -13.31 13.07
CA LEU A 157 -8.99 -13.75 11.74
C LEU A 157 -9.71 -15.01 11.24
N LEU A 158 -9.98 -15.98 12.13
CA LEU A 158 -10.77 -17.18 11.81
C LEU A 158 -12.24 -16.88 11.44
N LYS A 159 -12.74 -15.66 11.71
CA LYS A 159 -14.03 -15.17 11.19
C LYS A 159 -13.83 -14.47 9.85
N LEU A 160 -12.82 -13.60 9.74
CA LEU A 160 -12.53 -12.84 8.51
C LEU A 160 -12.09 -13.70 7.32
N VAL A 161 -11.57 -14.92 7.55
CA VAL A 161 -11.34 -15.91 6.48
C VAL A 161 -12.65 -16.38 5.81
N ARG A 162 -13.81 -16.02 6.37
CA ARG A 162 -15.17 -16.27 5.83
C ARG A 162 -15.92 -14.98 5.51
N ASP A 163 -15.24 -13.85 5.39
CA ASP A 163 -15.84 -12.57 5.01
C ASP A 163 -16.52 -12.66 3.63
N PRO A 164 -17.66 -11.98 3.39
CA PRO A 164 -18.21 -11.86 2.04
C PRO A 164 -17.19 -11.30 1.03
N GLU A 165 -16.35 -10.35 1.46
CA GLU A 165 -15.42 -9.67 0.58
C GLU A 165 -14.11 -10.46 0.37
N PRO A 166 -13.75 -10.82 -0.88
CA PRO A 166 -12.58 -11.66 -1.13
C PRO A 166 -11.27 -10.98 -0.72
N ILE A 167 -11.20 -9.65 -0.79
CA ILE A 167 -10.01 -8.90 -0.37
C ILE A 167 -9.78 -9.00 1.15
N VAL A 168 -10.85 -9.07 1.95
CA VAL A 168 -10.76 -9.25 3.41
C VAL A 168 -10.34 -10.69 3.72
N ARG A 169 -10.91 -11.69 3.05
CA ARG A 169 -10.49 -13.10 3.20
C ARG A 169 -9.02 -13.31 2.88
N ARG A 170 -8.51 -12.71 1.79
CA ARG A 170 -7.09 -12.78 1.40
C ARG A 170 -6.17 -12.19 2.46
N ASN A 171 -6.47 -11.00 2.98
CA ASN A 171 -5.71 -10.40 4.09
C ASN A 171 -5.76 -11.29 5.34
N ALA A 172 -6.93 -11.85 5.68
CA ALA A 172 -7.08 -12.73 6.83
C ALA A 172 -6.28 -14.04 6.68
N ALA A 173 -6.30 -14.65 5.49
CA ALA A 173 -5.52 -15.84 5.17
C ALA A 173 -4.00 -15.57 5.29
N LEU A 174 -3.51 -14.46 4.73
CA LEU A 174 -2.10 -14.06 4.84
C LEU A 174 -1.67 -13.73 6.27
N ALA A 175 -2.59 -13.22 7.11
CA ALA A 175 -2.33 -13.03 8.53
C ALA A 175 -2.28 -14.37 9.30
N LEU A 176 -3.20 -15.31 9.02
CA LEU A 176 -3.23 -16.65 9.64
C LEU A 176 -1.96 -17.47 9.39
N VAL A 177 -1.30 -17.31 8.25
CA VAL A 177 0.05 -17.87 7.97
C VAL A 177 1.04 -17.56 9.10
N ARG A 178 0.97 -16.37 9.69
CA ARG A 178 1.90 -15.92 10.75
C ARG A 178 1.63 -16.58 12.11
N PHE A 179 0.39 -17.03 12.33
CA PHE A 179 -0.01 -17.91 13.44
C PHE A 179 0.31 -19.39 13.15
N ALA A 180 0.89 -19.70 11.98
CA ALA A 180 1.08 -21.05 11.45
C ALA A 180 -0.24 -21.84 11.27
N ASP A 181 -1.37 -21.14 11.10
CA ASP A 181 -2.69 -21.74 10.99
C ASP A 181 -3.08 -22.00 9.51
N PRO A 182 -3.33 -23.27 9.11
CA PRO A 182 -3.71 -23.61 7.74
C PRO A 182 -5.16 -23.25 7.37
N SER A 183 -5.97 -22.69 8.27
CA SER A 183 -7.38 -22.32 8.01
C SER A 183 -7.54 -21.29 6.87
N GLY A 184 -6.50 -20.55 6.53
CA GLY A 184 -6.45 -19.65 5.36
C GLY A 184 -6.08 -20.31 4.03
N ARG A 185 -5.60 -21.57 4.03
CA ARG A 185 -4.93 -22.22 2.91
C ARG A 185 -5.75 -22.22 1.61
N THR A 186 -7.05 -22.49 1.70
CA THR A 186 -7.94 -22.55 0.52
C THR A 186 -8.05 -21.20 -0.21
N GLU A 187 -8.07 -20.07 0.50
CA GLU A 187 -8.07 -18.74 -0.15
C GLU A 187 -6.68 -18.43 -0.74
N LEU A 188 -5.57 -18.88 -0.13
CA LEU A 188 -4.24 -18.75 -0.73
C LEU A 188 -4.10 -19.57 -2.02
N VAL A 189 -4.67 -20.77 -2.09
CA VAL A 189 -4.73 -21.55 -3.34
C VAL A 189 -5.64 -20.86 -4.36
N ALA A 190 -6.78 -20.30 -3.94
CA ALA A 190 -7.66 -19.53 -4.82
C ALA A 190 -7.04 -18.23 -5.36
N MET A 191 -6.02 -17.67 -4.68
CA MET A 191 -5.22 -16.55 -5.21
C MET A 191 -4.40 -16.94 -6.46
N LEU A 192 -4.08 -18.22 -6.64
CA LEU A 192 -3.37 -18.79 -7.80
C LEU A 192 -4.30 -19.16 -8.97
N SER A 193 -5.57 -18.74 -8.95
CA SER A 193 -6.56 -19.06 -9.97
C SER A 193 -7.35 -17.81 -10.40
N PRO A 194 -7.97 -17.81 -11.60
CA PRO A 194 -8.84 -16.72 -12.02
C PRO A 194 -10.06 -16.61 -11.10
N TYR A 195 -10.26 -15.45 -10.47
CA TYR A 195 -11.42 -15.17 -9.65
C TYR A 195 -12.62 -14.83 -10.54
N VAL A 196 -13.76 -15.49 -10.32
CA VAL A 196 -14.99 -15.27 -11.10
C VAL A 196 -15.77 -14.09 -10.51
N VAL A 197 -15.97 -13.05 -11.33
CA VAL A 197 -16.85 -11.92 -11.01
C VAL A 197 -18.25 -12.26 -11.49
N ILE A 198 -19.20 -12.32 -10.56
CA ILE A 198 -20.61 -12.63 -10.80
C ILE A 198 -21.49 -11.38 -10.86
N ALA A 199 -22.64 -11.49 -11.52
CA ALA A 199 -23.71 -10.51 -11.45
C ALA A 199 -24.39 -10.53 -10.08
N THR A 200 -24.67 -9.35 -9.52
CA THR A 200 -25.46 -9.18 -8.30
C THR A 200 -26.94 -8.94 -8.58
N GLU A 201 -27.27 -8.52 -9.80
CA GLU A 201 -28.59 -8.04 -10.24
C GLU A 201 -28.92 -8.67 -11.62
N GLU A 202 -30.18 -8.62 -12.02
CA GLU A 202 -30.62 -9.04 -13.37
C GLU A 202 -30.58 -7.92 -14.41
N GLY A 203 -30.41 -8.29 -15.68
CA GLY A 203 -30.55 -7.41 -16.85
C GLY A 203 -29.39 -7.49 -17.85
N GLY A 204 -29.43 -6.63 -18.86
CA GLY A 204 -28.50 -6.63 -19.99
C GLY A 204 -27.17 -5.96 -19.67
N VAL A 205 -26.06 -6.62 -19.95
CA VAL A 205 -24.70 -6.04 -19.85
C VAL A 205 -24.56 -4.92 -20.88
N ALA A 206 -24.59 -3.66 -20.43
CA ALA A 206 -24.55 -2.48 -21.30
C ALA A 206 -23.13 -2.11 -21.75
N SER A 207 -22.12 -2.44 -20.95
CA SER A 207 -20.71 -2.18 -21.27
C SER A 207 -19.80 -3.06 -20.40
N THR A 208 -18.69 -3.53 -20.96
CA THR A 208 -17.60 -4.22 -20.26
C THR A 208 -16.26 -3.50 -20.46
N LEU A 209 -15.34 -3.62 -19.51
CA LEU A 209 -13.92 -3.28 -19.67
C LEU A 209 -13.24 -4.31 -20.60
N THR A 210 -12.15 -3.92 -21.27
CA THR A 210 -11.39 -4.77 -22.19
C THR A 210 -10.58 -5.86 -21.48
N GLU A 211 -10.47 -7.04 -22.09
CA GLU A 211 -9.54 -8.09 -21.66
C GLU A 211 -8.10 -7.59 -21.59
N GLY A 212 -7.34 -8.11 -20.61
CA GLY A 212 -5.98 -7.71 -20.34
C GLY A 212 -5.81 -6.35 -19.63
N ALA A 213 -6.88 -5.62 -19.35
CA ALA A 213 -6.80 -4.36 -18.59
C ALA A 213 -6.30 -4.59 -17.14
N PRO A 214 -5.40 -3.74 -16.62
CA PRO A 214 -4.99 -3.77 -15.22
C PRO A 214 -6.10 -3.25 -14.30
N LEU A 215 -6.24 -3.85 -13.13
CA LEU A 215 -7.34 -3.61 -12.19
C LEU A 215 -6.81 -3.19 -10.82
N ALA A 216 -7.42 -2.16 -10.25
CA ALA A 216 -7.36 -1.86 -8.82
C ALA A 216 -8.69 -2.28 -8.16
N ARG A 217 -8.71 -2.40 -6.82
CA ARG A 217 -9.98 -2.52 -6.09
C ARG A 217 -10.87 -1.32 -6.42
N GLY A 218 -12.13 -1.58 -6.75
CA GLY A 218 -13.10 -0.56 -7.13
C GLY A 218 -13.07 -0.12 -8.60
N THR A 219 -12.11 -0.59 -9.43
CA THR A 219 -12.13 -0.35 -10.89
C THR A 219 -13.45 -0.81 -11.49
N LEU A 220 -14.09 0.02 -12.33
CA LEU A 220 -15.31 -0.36 -13.03
C LEU A 220 -15.02 -1.47 -14.04
N LEU A 221 -15.70 -2.61 -13.89
CA LEU A 221 -15.58 -3.79 -14.75
C LEU A 221 -16.68 -3.86 -15.78
N ALA A 222 -17.93 -3.63 -15.37
CA ALA A 222 -19.09 -3.66 -16.27
C ALA A 222 -20.22 -2.76 -15.77
N ARG A 223 -21.22 -2.55 -16.62
CA ARG A 223 -22.53 -2.00 -16.22
C ARG A 223 -23.64 -2.94 -16.65
N ILE A 224 -24.54 -3.25 -15.73
CA ILE A 224 -25.78 -4.00 -16.00
C ILE A 224 -26.91 -2.97 -16.11
N LYS A 225 -27.67 -3.00 -17.20
CA LYS A 225 -28.89 -2.23 -17.37
C LYS A 225 -30.07 -3.10 -16.96
N ARG A 226 -30.69 -2.76 -15.83
CA ARG A 226 -31.81 -3.51 -15.27
C ARG A 226 -33.11 -3.27 -16.06
N PRO A 227 -34.17 -4.09 -15.83
CA PRO A 227 -35.50 -3.85 -16.40
C PRO A 227 -36.12 -2.49 -16.06
N ASP A 228 -35.67 -1.81 -14.99
CA ASP A 228 -36.11 -0.45 -14.62
C ASP A 228 -35.29 0.68 -15.26
N ASP A 229 -34.63 0.39 -16.38
CA ASP A 229 -33.68 1.22 -17.14
C ASP A 229 -32.44 1.72 -16.38
N LYS A 230 -32.32 1.45 -15.07
CA LYS A 230 -31.18 1.91 -14.26
C LYS A 230 -29.93 1.08 -14.54
N LEU A 231 -28.78 1.77 -14.52
CA LEU A 231 -27.45 1.15 -14.63
C LEU A 231 -26.90 0.83 -13.24
N VAL A 232 -26.53 -0.43 -13.01
CA VAL A 232 -25.76 -0.89 -11.85
C VAL A 232 -24.32 -1.10 -12.27
N GLU A 233 -23.37 -0.60 -11.46
CA GLU A 233 -21.95 -0.71 -11.73
C GLU A 233 -21.33 -1.94 -11.05
N VAL A 234 -20.82 -2.86 -11.86
CA VAL A 234 -20.00 -3.99 -11.37
C VAL A 234 -18.57 -3.52 -11.28
N ARG A 235 -17.97 -3.59 -10.08
CA ARG A 235 -16.63 -3.09 -9.77
C ARG A 235 -15.73 -4.21 -9.26
N SER A 236 -14.43 -4.10 -9.51
CA SER A 236 -13.47 -5.15 -9.17
C SER A 236 -13.31 -5.25 -7.65
N PRO A 237 -13.60 -6.42 -7.03
CA PRO A 237 -13.41 -6.60 -5.59
C PRO A 237 -11.93 -6.81 -5.22
N LEU A 238 -11.07 -7.07 -6.23
CA LEU A 238 -9.65 -7.40 -6.10
C LEU A 238 -8.80 -6.54 -7.04
N PRO A 239 -7.53 -6.26 -6.70
CA PRO A 239 -6.55 -5.82 -7.68
C PRO A 239 -6.10 -7.01 -8.56
N GLY A 240 -5.59 -6.73 -9.77
CA GLY A 240 -5.25 -7.79 -10.72
C GLY A 240 -5.24 -7.36 -12.18
N LYS A 241 -5.65 -8.29 -13.04
CA LYS A 241 -5.79 -8.10 -14.49
C LYS A 241 -7.04 -8.82 -15.00
N LEU A 242 -7.83 -8.18 -15.86
CA LEU A 242 -8.98 -8.84 -16.50
C LEU A 242 -8.47 -9.97 -17.39
N GLU A 243 -8.87 -11.21 -17.10
CA GLU A 243 -8.43 -12.42 -17.80
C GLU A 243 -9.28 -12.67 -19.04
N ARG A 244 -10.59 -12.84 -18.85
CA ARG A 244 -11.54 -13.16 -19.92
C ARG A 244 -12.94 -12.62 -19.60
N ILE A 245 -13.66 -12.16 -20.62
CA ILE A 245 -15.06 -11.77 -20.53
C ILE A 245 -15.93 -13.01 -20.79
N VAL A 246 -16.90 -13.27 -19.91
CA VAL A 246 -17.85 -14.40 -20.02
C VAL A 246 -19.22 -13.93 -20.53
N ALA A 247 -19.68 -12.77 -20.05
CA ALA A 247 -20.89 -12.09 -20.54
C ALA A 247 -20.49 -10.77 -21.23
N PRO A 248 -20.28 -10.76 -22.56
CA PRO A 248 -19.97 -9.54 -23.31
C PRO A 248 -21.15 -8.57 -23.36
N SER A 249 -20.88 -7.33 -23.76
CA SER A 249 -21.91 -6.29 -23.93
C SER A 249 -23.02 -6.75 -24.88
N GLY A 250 -24.28 -6.62 -24.45
CA GLY A 250 -25.47 -7.16 -25.12
C GLY A 250 -25.97 -8.52 -24.58
N SER A 251 -25.26 -9.14 -23.62
CA SER A 251 -25.71 -10.37 -22.95
C SER A 251 -26.67 -10.06 -21.80
N GLU A 252 -27.75 -10.84 -21.66
CA GLU A 252 -28.58 -10.82 -20.45
C GLU A 252 -27.92 -11.66 -19.33
N VAL A 253 -27.97 -11.16 -18.08
CA VAL A 253 -27.47 -11.86 -16.89
C VAL A 253 -28.52 -11.88 -15.77
N VAL A 254 -28.38 -12.83 -14.85
CA VAL A 254 -29.18 -12.98 -13.62
C VAL A 254 -28.24 -13.06 -12.41
N PRO A 255 -28.70 -12.77 -11.18
CA PRO A 255 -27.86 -12.88 -9.98
C PRO A 255 -27.14 -14.24 -9.87
N GLY A 256 -25.83 -14.20 -9.64
CA GLY A 256 -24.96 -15.37 -9.62
C GLY A 256 -24.36 -15.78 -10.98
N ALA A 257 -24.83 -15.24 -12.10
CA ALA A 257 -24.24 -15.52 -13.42
C ALA A 257 -22.83 -14.92 -13.54
N ALA A 258 -21.88 -15.67 -14.13
CA ALA A 258 -20.51 -15.20 -14.32
C ALA A 258 -20.43 -14.14 -15.43
N ILE A 259 -19.87 -12.96 -15.11
CA ILE A 259 -19.66 -11.87 -16.07
C ILE A 259 -18.26 -11.93 -16.68
N MET A 260 -17.24 -12.19 -15.86
CA MET A 260 -15.83 -12.23 -16.28
C MET A 260 -14.94 -12.91 -15.25
N THR A 261 -13.72 -13.23 -15.64
CA THR A 261 -12.65 -13.72 -14.77
C THR A 261 -11.53 -12.70 -14.63
N ILE A 262 -10.95 -12.59 -13.44
CA ILE A 262 -9.83 -11.70 -13.13
C ILE A 262 -8.68 -12.50 -12.51
N ASN A 263 -7.47 -12.33 -13.03
CA ASN A 263 -6.26 -12.89 -12.44
C ASN A 263 -5.74 -11.97 -11.34
N SER A 264 -5.25 -12.55 -10.24
CA SER A 264 -4.52 -11.83 -9.18
C SER A 264 -3.31 -11.07 -9.74
N ASP A 265 -2.92 -9.97 -9.10
CA ASP A 265 -1.69 -9.24 -9.44
C ASP A 265 -0.42 -9.98 -8.95
N GLU A 266 0.75 -9.47 -9.36
CA GLU A 266 2.03 -10.12 -9.06
C GLU A 266 2.33 -10.18 -7.55
N ASP A 267 2.03 -9.12 -6.79
CA ASP A 267 2.29 -9.14 -5.35
C ASP A 267 1.30 -10.03 -4.58
N SER A 268 0.03 -10.13 -5.01
CA SER A 268 -0.91 -11.13 -4.49
C SER A 268 -0.43 -12.56 -4.76
N LEU A 269 0.00 -12.86 -5.99
CA LEU A 269 0.54 -14.18 -6.34
C LEU A 269 1.80 -14.50 -5.53
N TRP A 270 2.70 -13.54 -5.38
CA TRP A 270 3.94 -13.68 -4.62
C TRP A 270 3.68 -13.97 -3.13
N GLU A 271 2.82 -13.20 -2.46
CA GLU A 271 2.50 -13.44 -1.04
C GLU A 271 1.67 -14.72 -0.83
N ALA A 272 0.77 -15.08 -1.77
CA ALA A 272 0.06 -16.36 -1.73
C ALA A 272 1.03 -17.55 -1.79
N LEU A 273 1.97 -17.53 -2.73
CA LEU A 273 3.01 -18.55 -2.85
C LEU A 273 3.92 -18.58 -1.60
N ARG A 274 4.30 -17.43 -1.05
CA ARG A 274 5.06 -17.37 0.21
C ARG A 274 4.28 -17.93 1.40
N GLY A 275 2.96 -17.73 1.45
CA GLY A 275 2.09 -18.34 2.45
C GLY A 275 2.03 -19.86 2.32
N LEU A 276 1.81 -20.38 1.11
CA LEU A 276 1.84 -21.82 0.83
C LEU A 276 3.24 -22.44 1.05
N ALA A 277 4.31 -21.67 0.91
CA ALA A 277 5.66 -22.11 1.24
C ALA A 277 5.84 -22.38 2.75
N LEU A 278 4.94 -21.86 3.60
CA LEU A 278 4.91 -22.12 5.04
C LEU A 278 3.82 -23.12 5.45
N ILE A 279 2.57 -22.95 4.98
CA ILE A 279 1.40 -23.75 5.41
C ILE A 279 0.80 -24.68 4.34
N GLY A 280 1.32 -24.69 3.11
CA GLY A 280 0.80 -25.52 2.02
C GLY A 280 1.05 -27.02 2.21
N GLU A 281 0.15 -27.83 1.64
CA GLU A 281 0.13 -29.30 1.70
C GLU A 281 0.37 -29.92 0.29
N PRO A 282 0.69 -31.23 0.18
CA PRO A 282 1.02 -31.85 -1.11
C PRO A 282 -0.05 -31.71 -2.21
N GLN A 283 -1.33 -31.67 -1.87
CA GLN A 283 -2.42 -31.47 -2.83
C GLN A 283 -2.52 -30.03 -3.38
N ASP A 284 -1.75 -29.08 -2.85
CA ASP A 284 -1.67 -27.72 -3.38
C ASP A 284 -0.64 -27.61 -4.54
N VAL A 285 0.29 -28.55 -4.64
CA VAL A 285 1.35 -28.56 -5.67
C VAL A 285 0.79 -28.44 -7.11
N PRO A 286 -0.28 -29.15 -7.52
CA PRO A 286 -0.86 -29.01 -8.86
C PRO A 286 -1.36 -27.60 -9.22
N ALA A 287 -1.68 -26.75 -8.24
CA ALA A 287 -2.05 -25.35 -8.47
C ALA A 287 -0.82 -24.42 -8.59
N ILE A 288 0.33 -24.86 -8.07
CA ILE A 288 1.59 -24.09 -8.06
C ILE A 288 2.48 -24.46 -9.25
N GLU A 289 2.46 -25.73 -9.67
CA GLU A 289 3.27 -26.29 -10.76
C GLU A 289 3.21 -25.45 -12.06
N PRO A 290 2.04 -24.96 -12.54
CA PRO A 290 1.98 -24.17 -13.77
C PRO A 290 2.74 -22.84 -13.72
N TYR A 291 2.97 -22.29 -12.52
CA TYR A 291 3.80 -21.12 -12.31
C TYR A 291 5.29 -21.49 -12.25
N ALA A 292 5.65 -22.63 -11.65
CA ALA A 292 7.04 -23.10 -11.58
C ALA A 292 7.57 -23.57 -12.94
N SER A 293 6.74 -24.23 -13.75
CA SER A 293 7.05 -24.66 -15.12
C SER A 293 7.10 -23.50 -16.12
N GLY A 294 6.55 -22.34 -15.78
CA GLY A 294 6.32 -21.23 -16.71
C GLY A 294 5.18 -21.46 -17.71
N SER A 295 4.34 -22.49 -17.51
CA SER A 295 3.14 -22.72 -18.34
C SER A 295 2.10 -21.61 -18.20
N VAL A 296 2.06 -20.93 -17.05
CA VAL A 296 1.30 -19.68 -16.85
C VAL A 296 2.24 -18.48 -17.00
N ALA A 297 1.88 -17.56 -17.90
CA ALA A 297 2.62 -16.34 -18.17
C ALA A 297 2.76 -15.49 -16.89
N SER A 298 3.98 -15.39 -16.39
CA SER A 298 4.34 -14.82 -15.08
C SER A 298 5.77 -14.30 -15.09
N SER A 299 6.12 -13.43 -14.14
CA SER A 299 7.49 -12.91 -13.98
C SER A 299 8.43 -14.00 -13.46
N ASP A 300 9.74 -13.85 -13.70
CA ASP A 300 10.72 -14.81 -13.18
C ASP A 300 10.78 -14.83 -11.64
N ARG A 301 10.41 -13.70 -10.99
CA ARG A 301 10.17 -13.61 -9.54
C ARG A 301 9.10 -14.62 -9.10
N ILE A 302 7.97 -14.68 -9.79
CA ILE A 302 6.89 -15.65 -9.50
C ILE A 302 7.32 -17.09 -9.77
N LYS A 303 7.98 -17.38 -10.91
CA LYS A 303 8.46 -18.73 -11.24
C LYS A 303 9.42 -19.28 -10.17
N GLN A 304 10.39 -18.45 -9.75
CA GLN A 304 11.34 -18.80 -8.70
C GLN A 304 10.63 -19.07 -7.36
N GLN A 305 9.69 -18.21 -6.96
CA GLN A 305 8.94 -18.42 -5.73
C GLN A 305 8.03 -19.65 -5.80
N ALA A 306 7.41 -19.95 -6.94
CA ALA A 306 6.62 -21.17 -7.13
C ALA A 306 7.49 -22.44 -6.96
N ALA A 307 8.67 -22.48 -7.57
CA ALA A 307 9.61 -23.59 -7.40
C ALA A 307 10.10 -23.75 -5.94
N LEU A 308 10.38 -22.64 -5.25
CA LEU A 308 10.72 -22.66 -3.81
C LEU A 308 9.55 -23.15 -2.95
N THR A 309 8.32 -22.78 -3.31
CA THR A 309 7.09 -23.17 -2.61
C THR A 309 6.86 -24.67 -2.72
N ILE A 310 6.93 -25.23 -3.92
CA ILE A 310 6.83 -26.69 -4.16
C ILE A 310 7.91 -27.44 -3.39
N LYS A 311 9.16 -26.96 -3.44
CA LYS A 311 10.27 -27.57 -2.69
C LYS A 311 10.02 -27.56 -1.18
N ALA A 312 9.47 -26.48 -0.62
CA ALA A 312 9.14 -26.39 0.80
C ALA A 312 8.04 -27.38 1.22
N ILE A 313 6.95 -27.47 0.43
CA ILE A 313 5.86 -28.43 0.64
C ILE A 313 6.39 -29.87 0.59
N GLN A 314 7.13 -30.22 -0.48
CA GLN A 314 7.74 -31.55 -0.64
C GLN A 314 8.79 -31.90 0.43
N SER A 315 9.38 -30.90 1.08
CA SER A 315 10.34 -31.12 2.17
C SER A 315 9.64 -31.42 3.49
N ARG A 316 8.57 -30.69 3.83
CA ARG A 316 7.70 -31.02 4.98
C ARG A 316 7.07 -32.41 4.83
N ALA A 317 6.57 -32.74 3.63
CA ALA A 317 5.92 -34.02 3.34
C ALA A 317 6.87 -35.25 3.32
N LYS A 318 8.15 -35.07 3.66
CA LYS A 318 9.15 -36.14 3.88
C LYS A 318 9.67 -36.18 5.32
N GLN A 319 9.19 -35.28 6.18
CA GLN A 319 9.55 -35.14 7.59
C GLN A 319 8.42 -35.56 8.53
N ASN A 320 7.20 -35.68 8.00
CA ASN A 320 6.00 -36.22 8.63
C ASN A 320 5.71 -37.63 8.10
#